data_AF-A0A378XI10-F1
#
_entry.id   AF-A0A378XI10-F1
#
_cell.length_a   1.000
_cell.length_b   1.000
_cell.length_c   1.000
_cell.angle_alpha   90.00
_cell.angle_beta   90.00
_cell.angle_gamma   90.00
#
_symmetry.space_group_name_H-M   'P 1'
#
loop_
_entity.id
_entity.type
_entity.pdbx_description
1 polymer ?
#
loop_
_entity_poly.entity_id
_entity_poly.type
_entity_poly.pdbx_seq_one_letter_code
_entity_poly.pdbx_strand_id
1 'polypeptide(L)' 'MPHCPQQNGMIERFIRTLKEQCVHRQRFESIQHANRVLADWIGFYNHQRPHQSLGMKSPIEVREALAV' A
#
# COMPACT_ATOMS: atom_id res chain seq x y z
N MET A 1 -19.76 5.48 8.71
CA MET A 1 -19.76 6.96 8.67
C MET A 1 -19.25 7.39 7.30
N PRO A 2 -19.82 8.47 6.73
CA PRO A 2 -19.79 8.75 5.29
C PRO A 2 -18.40 9.19 4.82
N HIS A 3 -18.06 8.76 3.59
CA HIS A 3 -16.83 8.96 2.84
C HIS A 3 -15.98 10.18 3.26
N CYS A 4 -14.93 9.95 4.06
CA CYS A 4 -13.85 10.91 4.23
C CYS A 4 -13.05 10.97 2.91
N PRO A 5 -13.15 12.05 2.11
CA PRO A 5 -12.49 12.12 0.79
C PRO A 5 -10.96 11.97 0.91
N GLN A 6 -10.38 12.34 2.06
CA GLN A 6 -8.96 12.13 2.31
C GLN A 6 -8.59 10.63 2.39
N GLN A 7 -9.45 9.77 2.96
CA GLN A 7 -9.19 8.32 3.01
C GLN A 7 -9.30 7.68 1.63
N ASN A 8 -10.28 8.10 0.82
CA ASN A 8 -10.40 7.62 -0.55
C ASN A 8 -9.18 7.99 -1.39
N GLY A 9 -8.70 9.24 -1.31
CA GLY A 9 -7.51 9.66 -2.07
C GLY A 9 -6.23 8.91 -1.69
N MET A 10 -6.07 8.52 -0.42
CA MET A 10 -4.95 7.67 0.01
C MET A 10 -5.05 6.25 -0.55
N ILE A 11 -6.25 5.66 -0.51
CA ILE A 11 -6.51 4.32 -1.05
C ILE A 11 -6.32 4.32 -2.57
N GLU A 12 -6.81 5.33 -3.28
CA GLU A 12 -6.64 5.46 -4.72
C GLU A 12 -5.15 5.58 -5.11
N ARG A 13 -4.37 6.36 -4.36
CA ARG A 13 -2.91 6.48 -4.60
C ARG A 13 -2.18 5.17 -4.32
N PHE A 14 -2.60 4.43 -3.30
CA PHE A 14 -2.10 3.09 -3.00
C PHE A 14 -2.39 2.13 -4.15
N ILE A 15 -3.66 2.03 -4.58
CA ILE A 15 -4.09 1.15 -5.68
C ILE A 15 -3.37 1.52 -6.98
N ARG A 16 -3.17 2.81 -7.27
CA ARG A 16 -2.41 3.26 -8.43
C ARG A 16 -0.96 2.78 -8.37
N THR A 17 -0.28 2.98 -7.24
CA THR A 17 1.11 2.55 -7.05
C THR A 17 1.25 1.02 -7.16
N LEU A 18 0.31 0.28 -6.56
CA LEU A 18 0.23 -1.19 -6.66
C LEU A 18 0.12 -1.62 -8.13
N LYS A 19 -0.77 -0.96 -8.89
CA LYS A 19 -0.97 -1.28 -10.30
C LYS A 19 0.25 -0.95 -11.16
N GLU A 20 0.90 0.18 -10.92
CA GLU A 20 2.08 0.62 -11.68
C GLU A 20 3.32 -0.21 -11.39
N GLN A 21 3.56 -0.56 -10.12
CA GLN A 21 4.79 -1.25 -9.72
C GLN A 21 4.68 -2.78 -9.75
N CYS A 22 3.49 -3.33 -9.47
CA CYS A 22 3.30 -4.76 -9.32
C CYS A 22 2.50 -5.33 -10.51
N VAL A 23 1.28 -4.84 -10.73
CA VAL A 23 0.36 -5.41 -11.74
C VAL A 23 0.85 -5.20 -13.17
N HIS A 24 1.38 -4.02 -13.51
CA HIS A 24 1.89 -3.75 -14.86
C HIS A 24 3.21 -4.44 -15.17
N ARG A 25 3.99 -4.80 -14.14
CA ARG A 25 5.30 -5.43 -14.31
C ARG A 25 5.26 -6.96 -14.27
N GLN A 26 4.14 -7.55 -13.90
CA GLN A 26 4.03 -8.99 -13.69
C GLN A 26 2.83 -9.60 -14.40
N ARG A 27 3.06 -10.69 -15.14
CA ARG A 27 1.97 -11.55 -15.61
C ARG A 27 1.58 -12.51 -14.49
N PHE A 28 0.32 -12.43 -14.06
CA PHE A 28 -0.22 -13.39 -13.10
C PHE A 28 -0.73 -14.62 -13.83
N GLU A 29 -0.15 -15.77 -13.52
CA GLU A 29 -0.57 -17.06 -14.11
C GLU A 29 -1.82 -17.64 -13.44
N SER A 30 -2.14 -17.19 -12.22
CA SER A 30 -3.30 -17.65 -11.45
C SER A 30 -3.64 -16.65 -10.33
N ILE A 31 -4.91 -16.66 -9.89
CA ILE A 31 -5.38 -15.83 -8.76
C ILE A 31 -4.58 -16.12 -7.48
N GLN A 32 -4.20 -17.37 -7.25
CA GLN A 32 -3.36 -17.75 -6.10
C GLN A 32 -1.95 -17.14 -6.18
N HIS A 33 -1.37 -17.07 -7.38
CA HIS A 33 -0.07 -16.42 -7.60
C HIS A 33 -0.20 -14.90 -7.39
N ALA A 34 -1.26 -14.28 -7.92
CA ALA A 34 -1.55 -12.86 -7.68
C ALA A 34 -1.68 -12.55 -6.19
N ASN A 35 -2.43 -13.36 -5.44
CA ASN A 35 -2.60 -13.16 -3.99
C ASN A 35 -1.28 -13.22 -3.23
N ARG A 36 -0.39 -14.17 -3.54
CA ARG A 36 0.93 -14.26 -2.87
C ARG A 36 1.79 -13.02 -3.14
N VAL A 37 1.85 -12.60 -4.41
CA VAL A 37 2.66 -11.46 -4.83
C VAL A 37 2.11 -10.16 -4.24
N LEU A 38 0.79 -10.00 -4.24
CA LEU A 38 0.14 -8.85 -3.62
C LEU A 38 0.40 -8.82 -2.11
N ALA A 39 0.33 -9.97 -1.41
CA ALA A 39 0.61 -10.04 0.02
C ALA A 39 2.07 -9.66 0.35
N ASP A 40 3.02 -10.16 -0.42
CA ASP A 40 4.44 -9.82 -0.29
C ASP A 40 4.67 -8.31 -0.53
N TRP A 41 4.10 -7.78 -1.62
CA TRP A 41 4.21 -6.36 -1.96
C TRP A 41 3.55 -5.45 -0.91
N ILE A 42 2.41 -5.86 -0.34
CA ILE A 42 1.75 -5.15 0.75
C ILE A 42 2.64 -5.14 2.00
N GLY A 43 3.31 -6.26 2.31
CA GLY A 43 4.30 -6.34 3.39
C GLY A 43 5.43 -5.34 3.18
N PHE A 44 6.04 -5.35 1.99
CA PHE A 44 7.07 -4.39 1.60
C PHE A 44 6.59 -2.93 1.71
N TYR A 45 5.38 -2.64 1.20
CA TYR A 45 4.82 -1.29 1.22
C TYR A 45 4.58 -0.78 2.64
N ASN A 46 4.06 -1.62 3.53
CA ASN A 46 3.74 -1.24 4.91
C ASN A 46 4.97 -1.14 5.81
N HIS A 47 6.01 -1.95 5.58
CA HIS A 47 7.18 -2.02 6.45
C HIS A 47 8.38 -1.22 5.95
N GLN A 48 8.56 -1.08 4.63
CA GLN A 48 9.83 -0.60 4.07
C GLN A 48 9.71 0.65 3.21
N ARG A 49 8.50 1.10 2.86
CA ARG A 49 8.35 2.28 1.99
C ARG A 49 8.29 3.57 2.80
N PRO A 50 9.36 4.40 2.85
CA PRO A 50 9.29 5.72 3.44
C PRO A 50 8.41 6.62 2.59
N HIS A 51 7.37 7.19 3.21
CA HIS A 51 6.48 8.13 2.54
C HIS A 51 6.83 9.56 2.95
N GLN A 52 7.19 10.41 1.99
CA GLN A 52 7.42 11.84 2.25
C GLN A 52 6.22 12.52 2.92
N SER A 53 5.00 12.16 2.52
CA SER A 53 3.75 12.67 3.11
C SER A 53 3.55 12.24 4.58
N LEU A 54 4.31 11.25 5.05
CA LEU A 54 4.32 10.74 6.42
C LEU A 54 5.60 11.14 7.17
N GLY A 55 6.36 12.13 6.67
CA GLY A 55 7.62 12.55 7.29
C GLY A 55 8.75 11.53 7.13
N MET A 56 8.81 10.85 5.98
CA MET A 56 9.76 9.75 5.67
C MET A 56 9.56 8.48 6.50
N LYS A 57 8.44 8.38 7.22
CA LYS A 57 8.08 7.18 7.99
C LYS A 57 7.30 6.18 7.14
N SER A 58 7.45 4.92 7.48
CA SER A 58 6.62 3.85 6.92
C SER A 58 5.19 3.90 7.47
N PRO A 59 4.19 3.35 6.77
CA PRO A 59 2.81 3.31 7.24
C PRO A 59 2.66 2.65 8.61
N ILE A 60 3.49 1.66 8.92
CA ILE A 60 3.47 0.98 10.22
C ILE A 60 4.01 1.90 11.34
N GLU A 61 5.07 2.66 11.10
CA GLU A 61 5.59 3.61 12.08
C GLU A 61 4.60 4.73 12.40
N VAL A 62 3.83 5.18 11.41
CA VAL A 62 2.74 6.15 11.65
C VAL A 62 1.60 5.51 12.44
N ARG A 63 1.23 4.27 12.12
CA ARG A 63 0.21 3.52 12.86
C ARG A 63 0.61 3.29 14.32
N GLU A 64 1.87 2.95 14.58
CA GLU A 64 2.38 2.80 15.95
C GLU A 64 2.52 4.13 16.68
N ALA A 65 2.93 5.21 15.99
CA ALA A 65 3.00 6.54 16.59
C ALA A 65 1.63 7.17 16.93
N LEU A 66 0.56 6.72 16.27
CA LEU A 66 -0.84 7.13 16.56
C LEU A 66 -1.51 6.24 17.62
N ALA A 67 -0.87 5.16 18.06
CA ALA A 67 -1.38 4.25 19.09
C ALA A 67 -0.97 4.66 20.52
N VAL A 68 -0.38 5.85 20.69
CA VAL A 68 -0.06 6.50 21.98
C VAL A 68 -0.93 7.73 22.18
#